data_AF-A0A931LRK9-F1
#
_entry.id   AF-A0A931LRK9-F1
#
_cell.length_a   1.000
_cell.length_b   1.000
_cell.length_c   1.000
_cell.angle_alpha   90.00
_cell.angle_beta   90.00
_cell.angle_gamma   90.00
#
_symmetry.space_group_name_H-M   'P 1'
#
loop_
_entity.id
_entity.type
_entity.pdbx_description
1 polymer ?
#
loop_
_entity_poly.entity_id
_entity_poly.type
_entity_poly.pdbx_seq_one_letter_code
_entity_poly.pdbx_strand_id
1 'polypeptide(L)'
;MPVTFTFDIEDASVADPNDRTRIQVAFLRFGWEHVGGSAWRYPKFGADEHPSEDWLNHVVPALMYFRSLVEHSNMRVTKFTLDAHSEAGYRTNGARAIGQPIAKGAAIVLCAPNLAAEQEEKLSENRLKRFVSDTAGSLA
;
A
#
# COMPACT_ATOMS: atom_id res chain seq x y z
N MET A 1 13.32 -3.79 8.93
CA MET A 1 14.13 -3.68 7.69
C MET A 1 13.20 -3.12 6.60
N PRO A 2 13.56 -2.97 5.33
CA PRO A 2 12.54 -2.67 4.34
C PRO A 2 11.78 -3.94 3.92
N VAL A 3 10.47 -3.82 3.77
CA VAL A 3 9.63 -4.72 2.97
C VAL A 3 9.84 -4.38 1.51
N THR A 4 10.11 -5.37 0.68
CA THR A 4 10.20 -5.21 -0.78
C THR A 4 9.17 -6.09 -1.46
N PHE A 5 8.33 -5.49 -2.29
CA PHE A 5 7.35 -6.19 -3.10
C PHE A 5 7.69 -6.00 -4.58
N THR A 6 7.79 -7.09 -5.33
CA THR A 6 7.98 -7.06 -6.79
C THR A 6 6.91 -7.87 -7.47
N PHE A 7 6.48 -7.47 -8.66
CA PHE A 7 5.46 -8.18 -9.42
C PHE A 7 5.59 -7.93 -10.93
N ASP A 8 5.14 -8.86 -11.77
CA ASP A 8 5.05 -8.63 -13.22
C ASP A 8 3.59 -8.80 -13.66
N ILE A 9 3.01 -7.73 -14.20
CA ILE A 9 1.68 -7.76 -14.84
C ILE A 9 1.92 -7.87 -16.34
N GLU A 10 1.48 -8.97 -16.95
CA GLU A 10 1.48 -9.12 -18.41
C GLU A 10 0.66 -7.96 -19.02
N ASP A 11 0.86 -7.61 -20.29
CA ASP A 11 -0.02 -6.69 -21.01
C ASP A 11 -1.41 -7.35 -21.19
N ALA A 12 -2.12 -7.45 -20.07
CA ALA A 12 -3.49 -7.85 -19.99
C ALA A 12 -4.31 -6.71 -20.60
N SER A 13 -5.32 -7.07 -21.39
CA SER A 13 -6.40 -6.19 -21.79
C SER A 13 -6.86 -5.38 -20.58
N VAL A 14 -6.40 -4.13 -20.47
CA VAL A 14 -6.67 -3.32 -19.28
C VAL A 14 -8.14 -2.94 -19.36
N ALA A 15 -8.94 -3.36 -18.39
CA ALA A 15 -10.35 -2.97 -18.33
C ALA A 15 -10.48 -1.43 -18.24
N ASP A 16 -9.61 -0.78 -17.45
CA ASP A 16 -9.44 0.67 -17.40
C ASP A 16 -7.95 1.03 -17.49
N PRO A 17 -7.51 1.84 -18.50
CA PRO A 17 -6.11 2.21 -18.67
C PRO A 17 -5.47 2.85 -17.43
N ASN A 18 -6.26 3.34 -16.47
CA ASN A 18 -5.78 3.92 -15.22
C ASN A 18 -5.49 2.91 -14.11
N ASP A 19 -5.79 1.62 -14.27
CA ASP A 19 -5.67 0.67 -13.15
C ASP A 19 -4.22 0.47 -12.69
N ARG A 20 -3.25 0.42 -13.62
CA ARG A 20 -1.83 0.42 -13.26
C ARG A 20 -1.47 1.68 -12.47
N THR A 21 -1.93 2.85 -12.91
CA THR A 21 -1.74 4.12 -12.20
C THR A 21 -2.35 4.06 -10.80
N ARG A 22 -3.54 3.48 -10.63
CA ARG A 22 -4.19 3.32 -9.32
C ARG A 22 -3.36 2.46 -8.37
N ILE A 23 -2.71 1.39 -8.83
CA ILE A 23 -1.77 0.60 -8.02
C ILE A 23 -0.62 1.49 -7.55
N GLN A 24 0.03 2.20 -8.47
CA GLN A 24 1.16 3.07 -8.14
C GLN A 24 0.77 4.14 -7.10
N VAL A 25 -0.38 4.81 -7.31
CA VAL A 25 -0.90 5.82 -6.41
C VAL A 25 -1.23 5.24 -5.03
N ALA A 26 -1.83 4.04 -4.97
CA ALA A 26 -2.13 3.37 -3.71
C ALA A 26 -0.85 3.07 -2.92
N PHE A 27 0.17 2.51 -3.57
CA PHE A 27 1.46 2.23 -2.93
C PHE A 27 2.09 3.52 -2.38
N LEU A 28 2.14 4.58 -3.16
CA LEU A 28 2.68 5.87 -2.73
C LEU A 28 1.92 6.47 -1.54
N ARG A 29 0.58 6.37 -1.55
CA ARG A 29 -0.28 6.83 -0.44
C ARG A 29 -0.09 6.01 0.83
N PHE A 30 0.17 4.72 0.71
CA PHE A 30 0.57 3.87 1.84
C PHE A 30 2.05 3.98 2.19
N GLY A 31 2.77 4.97 1.63
CA GLY A 31 4.15 5.26 2.00
C GLY A 31 5.20 4.36 1.36
N TRP A 32 4.83 3.53 0.39
CA TRP A 32 5.80 2.79 -0.41
C TRP A 32 6.52 3.74 -1.36
N GLU A 33 7.73 3.38 -1.72
CA GLU A 33 8.52 4.05 -2.75
C GLU A 33 8.79 3.10 -3.91
N HIS A 34 8.84 3.68 -5.12
CA HIS A 34 9.17 2.97 -6.33
C HIS A 34 10.69 2.85 -6.44
N VAL A 35 11.20 1.61 -6.55
CA VAL A 35 12.64 1.31 -6.63
C VAL A 35 13.10 1.17 -8.08
N GLY A 36 12.17 0.87 -9.00
CA GLY A 36 12.44 0.68 -10.41
C GLY A 36 11.70 -0.54 -10.97
N GLY A 37 11.39 -0.51 -12.28
CA GLY A 37 10.57 -1.55 -12.91
C GLY A 37 9.24 -1.72 -12.17
N SER A 38 8.99 -2.92 -11.65
CA SER A 38 7.82 -3.24 -10.84
C SER A 38 8.15 -3.53 -9.37
N ALA A 39 9.29 -3.02 -8.89
CA ALA A 39 9.74 -3.18 -7.51
C ALA A 39 9.35 -1.97 -6.65
N TRP A 40 8.82 -2.27 -5.47
CA TRP A 40 8.33 -1.31 -4.48
C TRP A 40 8.92 -1.63 -3.11
N ARG A 41 9.29 -0.59 -2.36
CA ARG A 41 9.90 -0.72 -1.02
C ARG A 41 9.13 0.07 0.02
N TYR A 42 9.04 -0.46 1.23
CA TYR A 42 8.46 0.21 2.39
C TYR A 42 9.25 -0.09 3.68
N PRO A 43 9.47 0.87 4.60
CA PRO A 43 9.19 2.29 4.45
C PRO A 43 10.16 2.96 3.46
N LYS A 44 9.90 4.22 3.13
CA LYS A 44 10.82 5.03 2.31
C LYS A 44 12.18 5.16 2.99
N PHE A 45 13.26 5.05 2.22
CA PHE A 45 14.60 5.20 2.76
C PHE A 45 14.91 6.65 3.11
N GLY A 46 15.39 6.87 4.32
CA GLY A 46 15.70 8.22 4.82
C GLY A 46 14.48 9.09 5.12
N ALA A 47 13.27 8.52 5.15
CA ALA A 47 12.08 9.25 5.59
C ALA A 47 11.90 9.13 7.12
N ASP A 48 11.90 10.26 7.81
CA ASP A 48 11.69 10.32 9.27
C ASP A 48 10.23 10.04 9.68
N GLU A 49 9.28 10.15 8.75
CA GLU A 49 7.84 9.99 8.99
C GLU A 49 7.45 8.54 9.35
N HIS A 50 8.24 7.56 8.91
CA HIS A 50 8.01 6.13 9.16
C HIS A 50 9.32 5.43 9.57
N PRO A 51 9.75 5.58 10.83
CA PRO A 51 11.03 5.04 11.31
C PRO A 51 11.05 3.49 11.37
N SER A 52 9.88 2.85 11.30
CA SER A 52 9.71 1.41 11.27
C SER A 52 8.52 1.01 10.40
N GLU A 53 8.42 -0.29 10.13
CA GLU A 53 7.37 -0.85 9.29
C GLU A 53 6.02 -0.85 10.03
N ASP A 54 4.98 -0.31 9.40
CA ASP A 54 3.58 -0.44 9.84
C ASP A 54 2.83 -1.46 8.98
N TRP A 55 2.81 -2.72 9.45
CA TRP A 55 2.21 -3.81 8.69
C TRP A 55 0.70 -3.68 8.55
N LEU A 56 0.02 -3.30 9.63
CA LEU A 56 -1.44 -3.39 9.70
C LEU A 56 -2.13 -2.15 9.14
N ASN A 57 -1.46 -1.00 9.14
CA ASN A 57 -2.02 0.22 8.56
C ASN A 57 -1.51 0.53 7.15
N HIS A 58 -0.32 0.07 6.73
CA HIS A 58 0.25 0.45 5.42
C HIS A 58 0.57 -0.75 4.52
N VAL A 59 1.33 -1.73 5.02
CA VAL A 59 1.78 -2.85 4.18
C VAL A 59 0.61 -3.71 3.72
N VAL A 60 -0.17 -4.24 4.65
CA VAL A 60 -1.31 -5.12 4.33
C VAL A 60 -2.39 -4.39 3.52
N PRO A 61 -2.83 -3.16 3.87
CA PRO A 61 -3.79 -2.42 3.06
C PRO A 61 -3.34 -2.17 1.62
N ALA A 62 -2.06 -1.86 1.39
CA ALA A 62 -1.51 -1.69 0.04
C ALA A 62 -1.57 -2.99 -0.78
N LEU A 63 -1.13 -4.10 -0.18
CA LEU A 63 -1.16 -5.42 -0.82
C LEU A 63 -2.60 -5.91 -1.06
N MET A 64 -3.52 -5.60 -0.15
CA MET A 64 -4.94 -5.87 -0.34
C MET A 64 -5.54 -5.05 -1.48
N TYR A 65 -5.20 -3.77 -1.58
CA TYR A 65 -5.65 -2.96 -2.71
C TYR A 65 -5.11 -3.50 -4.05
N PHE A 66 -3.83 -3.87 -4.09
CA PHE A 66 -3.23 -4.53 -5.26
C PHE A 66 -3.99 -5.79 -5.67
N ARG A 67 -4.16 -6.74 -4.73
CA ARG A 67 -4.88 -7.99 -4.98
C ARG A 67 -6.29 -7.72 -5.51
N SER A 68 -7.03 -6.82 -4.84
CA SER A 68 -8.41 -6.51 -5.20
C SER A 68 -8.53 -5.88 -6.58
N LEU A 69 -7.59 -5.02 -6.98
CA LEU A 69 -7.60 -4.43 -8.31
C LEU A 69 -7.20 -5.46 -9.39
N VAL A 70 -6.23 -6.32 -9.10
CA VAL A 70 -5.85 -7.42 -9.99
C VAL A 70 -7.04 -8.33 -10.27
N GLU A 71 -7.80 -8.68 -9.23
CA GLU A 71 -9.02 -9.48 -9.36
C GLU A 71 -10.11 -8.73 -10.13
N HIS A 72 -10.42 -7.49 -9.73
CA HIS A 72 -11.47 -6.67 -10.34
C HIS A 72 -11.25 -6.43 -11.83
N SER A 73 -10.01 -6.11 -12.21
CA SER A 73 -9.63 -5.78 -13.58
C SER A 73 -9.15 -6.99 -14.39
N ASN A 74 -9.27 -8.21 -13.83
CA ASN A 74 -8.83 -9.47 -14.44
C ASN A 74 -7.39 -9.40 -14.98
N MET A 75 -6.49 -8.80 -14.20
CA MET A 75 -5.08 -8.64 -14.59
C MET A 75 -4.34 -9.95 -14.43
N ARG A 76 -3.45 -10.24 -15.39
CA ARG A 76 -2.58 -11.41 -15.31
C ARG A 76 -1.24 -11.06 -14.65
N VAL A 77 -1.12 -11.41 -13.37
CA VAL A 77 0.15 -11.37 -12.64
C VAL A 77 0.92 -12.66 -12.90
N THR A 78 2.11 -12.58 -13.49
CA THR A 78 2.90 -13.76 -13.90
C THR A 78 3.98 -14.12 -12.89
N LYS A 79 4.48 -13.14 -12.15
CA LYS A 79 5.49 -13.30 -11.11
C LYS A 79 5.21 -12.32 -9.99
N PHE A 80 5.48 -12.71 -8.75
CA PHE A 80 5.53 -11.79 -7.62
C PHE A 80 6.46 -12.32 -6.53
N THR A 81 7.10 -11.42 -5.80
CA THR A 81 7.86 -11.73 -4.59
C THR A 81 7.54 -10.71 -3.51
N LEU A 82 7.51 -11.16 -2.26
CA LEU A 82 7.46 -10.31 -1.08
C LEU A 82 8.64 -10.72 -0.20
N ASP A 83 9.65 -9.87 -0.16
CA ASP A 83 10.81 -10.04 0.72
C ASP A 83 10.63 -9.15 1.95
N ALA A 84 10.62 -9.78 3.11
CA ALA A 84 10.43 -9.11 4.39
C ALA A 84 11.25 -9.82 5.46
N HIS A 85 12.22 -9.09 6.01
CA HIS A 85 12.92 -9.49 7.23
C HIS A 85 12.48 -8.58 8.37
N SER A 86 11.28 -8.84 8.91
CA SER A 86 10.60 -7.90 9.79
C SER A 86 10.02 -8.52 11.06
N GLU A 87 10.11 -7.76 12.15
CA GLU A 87 9.22 -7.82 13.30
C GLU A 87 8.62 -6.43 13.48
N ALA A 88 7.29 -6.32 13.35
CA ALA A 88 6.57 -5.10 13.66
C ALA A 88 5.56 -5.39 14.77
N GLY A 89 5.55 -4.54 15.80
CA GLY A 89 4.69 -4.71 16.96
C GLY A 89 4.31 -3.38 17.59
N TYR A 90 3.04 -3.23 17.92
CA TYR A 90 2.55 -2.16 18.79
C TYR A 90 2.72 -2.60 20.25
N ARG A 91 3.78 -2.12 20.93
CA ARG A 91 4.01 -2.37 22.36
C ARG A 91 3.57 -1.14 23.16
N THR A 92 2.54 -1.28 24.00
CA THR A 92 2.01 -0.22 24.88
C THR A 92 2.47 -0.33 26.35
N ASN A 93 3.18 -1.40 26.71
CA ASN A 93 3.57 -1.65 28.11
C ASN A 93 4.89 -0.94 28.49
N GLY A 94 4.92 0.39 28.38
CA GLY A 94 5.97 1.24 28.98
C GLY A 94 7.32 1.29 28.25
N ALA A 95 7.50 0.55 27.16
CA ALA A 95 8.64 0.71 26.24
C ALA A 95 8.27 1.69 25.12
N ARG A 96 9.29 2.37 24.54
CA ARG A 96 9.16 3.21 23.35
C ARG A 96 8.34 2.47 22.29
N ALA A 97 7.22 3.05 21.86
CA ALA A 97 6.35 2.42 20.86
C ALA A 97 7.13 2.19 19.56
N ILE A 98 7.16 0.95 19.07
CA ILE A 98 7.89 0.53 17.85
C ILE A 98 6.92 0.45 16.64
N GLY A 99 5.69 0.96 16.78
CA GLY A 99 4.65 0.92 15.76
C GLY A 99 3.40 1.71 16.16
N GLN A 100 2.36 1.65 15.31
CA GLN A 100 1.07 2.31 15.53
C GLN A 100 -0.02 1.29 15.87
N PRO A 101 -1.06 1.68 16.63
CA PRO A 101 -2.24 0.85 16.79
C PRO A 101 -2.95 0.65 15.44
N ILE A 102 -3.75 -0.40 15.32
CA ILE A 102 -4.60 -0.61 14.13
C ILE A 102 -5.60 0.55 14.04
N ALA A 103 -5.50 1.33 12.98
CA ALA A 103 -6.40 2.43 12.69
C ALA A 103 -7.67 1.93 12.00
N LYS A 104 -8.79 2.61 12.26
CA LYS A 104 -9.99 2.46 11.42
C LYS A 104 -9.67 3.01 10.02
N GLY A 105 -10.29 2.46 8.97
CA GLY A 105 -10.00 2.90 7.59
C GLY A 105 -10.17 4.41 7.36
N ALA A 106 -11.15 5.05 7.98
CA ALA A 106 -11.32 6.51 7.92
C ALA A 106 -10.22 7.32 8.65
N ALA A 107 -9.57 6.72 9.64
CA ALA A 107 -8.56 7.33 10.49
C ALA A 107 -7.12 6.96 10.10
N ILE A 108 -6.94 6.13 9.08
CA ILE A 108 -5.61 5.75 8.57
C ILE A 108 -4.90 6.99 8.03
N VAL A 109 -3.63 7.17 8.40
CA VAL A 109 -2.82 8.31 7.96
C VAL A 109 -2.14 7.92 6.66
N LEU A 110 -2.53 8.51 5.53
CA LEU A 110 -1.86 8.27 4.26
C LEU A 110 -0.75 9.31 4.05
N CYS A 111 0.34 8.90 3.42
CA CYS A 111 1.40 9.82 3.01
C CYS A 111 0.88 10.77 1.94
N ALA A 112 1.30 12.04 2.03
CA ALA A 112 1.17 12.96 0.91
C ALA A 112 1.99 12.39 -0.26
N PRO A 113 1.37 12.05 -1.39
CA PRO A 113 2.11 11.49 -2.48
C PRO A 113 2.89 12.62 -3.18
N ASN A 114 4.15 12.37 -3.51
CA ASN A 114 4.86 13.23 -4.46
C ASN A 114 4.45 12.82 -5.89
N LEU A 115 3.18 13.03 -6.21
CA LEU A 115 2.56 12.65 -7.48
C LEU A 115 2.27 13.90 -8.32
N ALA A 116 2.28 13.74 -9.64
CA ALA A 116 1.68 14.75 -10.51
C ALA A 116 0.17 14.83 -10.24
N ALA A 117 -0.43 16.02 -10.36
CA ALA A 117 -1.85 16.25 -10.09
C ALA A 117 -2.77 15.27 -10.86
N GLU A 118 -2.41 14.94 -12.10
CA GLU A 118 -3.13 13.98 -12.96
C GLU A 118 -3.21 12.57 -12.37
N GLN A 119 -2.21 12.15 -11.59
CA GLN A 119 -2.18 10.85 -10.93
C GLN A 119 -3.02 10.86 -9.65
N GLU A 120 -3.05 11.99 -8.93
CA GLU A 120 -3.91 12.19 -7.75
C GLU A 120 -5.40 12.11 -8.11
N GLU A 121 -5.79 12.58 -9.29
CA GLU A 121 -7.16 12.46 -9.81
C GLU A 121 -7.59 11.00 -10.04
N LYS A 122 -6.65 10.06 -10.29
CA LYS A 122 -7.01 8.66 -10.60
C LYS A 122 -7.40 7.84 -9.38
N LEU A 123 -6.94 8.24 -8.20
CA LEU A 123 -7.25 7.58 -6.93
C LEU A 123 -7.14 8.57 -5.77
N SER A 124 -8.29 9.02 -5.28
CA SER A 124 -8.35 9.91 -4.12
C SER A 124 -8.06 9.18 -2.81
N GLU A 125 -7.53 9.92 -1.85
CA GLU A 125 -7.31 9.43 -0.48
C GLU A 125 -8.61 8.90 0.15
N ASN A 126 -9.71 9.61 -0.02
CA ASN A 126 -11.01 9.19 0.51
C ASN A 126 -11.44 7.83 -0.05
N ARG A 127 -11.13 7.53 -1.32
CA ARG A 127 -11.43 6.23 -1.92
C ARG A 127 -10.62 5.10 -1.30
N LEU A 128 -9.33 5.33 -1.00
CA LEU A 128 -8.49 4.36 -0.29
C LEU A 128 -8.96 4.12 1.15
N LYS A 129 -9.26 5.19 1.88
CA LYS A 129 -9.81 5.11 3.25
C LYS A 129 -11.13 4.33 3.30
N ARG A 130 -11.99 4.56 2.29
CA ARG A 130 -13.24 3.83 2.12
C ARG A 130 -12.98 2.36 1.83
N PHE A 131 -12.07 2.03 0.90
CA PHE A 131 -11.71 0.64 0.61
C PHE A 131 -11.29 -0.15 1.85
N VAL A 132 -10.42 0.44 2.71
CA VAL A 132 -10.00 -0.22 3.96
C VAL A 132 -11.20 -0.41 4.91
N SER A 133 -12.08 0.59 5.00
CA SER A 133 -13.28 0.52 5.83
C SER A 133 -14.27 -0.54 5.34
N ASP A 134 -14.51 -0.61 4.04
CA ASP A 134 -15.42 -1.56 3.40
C ASP A 134 -14.89 -3.00 3.52
N THR A 135 -13.57 -3.19 3.42
CA THR A 135 -12.92 -4.49 3.64
C THR A 135 -13.19 -4.99 5.06
N ALA A 136 -13.04 -4.13 6.08
CA ALA A 136 -13.38 -4.48 7.45
C ALA A 136 -14.89 -4.72 7.63
N GLY A 137 -15.73 -3.91 6.98
CA GLY A 137 -17.19 -4.02 7.01
C GLY A 137 -17.73 -5.30 6.37
N SER A 138 -17.00 -5.90 5.44
CA SER A 138 -17.41 -7.16 4.77
C SER A 138 -17.46 -8.38 5.70
N LEU A 139 -16.92 -8.26 6.92
CA LEU A 139 -16.91 -9.31 7.94
C LEU A 139 -18.12 -9.24 8.91
N ALA A 140 -18.95 -8.20 8.80
CA ALA A 140 -20.14 -8.00 9.61
C ALA A 140 -21.41 -8.53 8.90
#